data_AF-A0A258ZDV9-F1
#
_entry.id   AF-A0A258ZDV9-F1
#
_cell.length_a   1.000
_cell.length_b   1.000
_cell.length_c   1.000
_cell.angle_alpha   90.00
_cell.angle_beta   90.00
_cell.angle_gamma   90.00
#
_symmetry.space_group_name_H-M   'P 1'
#
loop_
_entity.id
_entity.type
_entity.pdbx_description
1 polymer ?
#
loop_
_entity_poly.entity_id
_entity_poly.type
_entity_poly.pdbx_seq_one_letter_code
_entity_poly.pdbx_strand_id
1 'polypeptide(L)'
;MMKPIIFLLLGSAGIFAGEAISGAVEKQPLNMSAIIMFLIFVGATLGITYWAAKRTKTAKDFYTAGGGITGFQNGMAIAGDYMSAASFLGISALVYGKGYDGLIYSIGFLVGWPIILFMVAEQLRNLGKYTFADVASYRLRQTPIRTLAAFGSIATVILYLIAQMVGAGKLIQLLFGLDYEIAVILVGVLMILYVTFGGMLATTWVQIIKAFLLLSGATFMAVAVMAHYNFNFESLFATAVQMKDVSIMAPGKLISDPISAISLGIALMFGTAGLPHILM
;
A
#
# COMPACT_ATOMS: atom_id res chain seq x y z
N MET A 1 16.28 -32.40 12.61
CA MET A 1 15.09 -32.56 13.47
C MET A 1 14.29 -31.25 13.58
N MET A 2 14.06 -30.54 12.46
CA MET A 2 13.68 -29.11 12.44
C MET A 2 12.41 -28.83 11.60
N LYS A 3 11.67 -29.88 11.26
CA LYS A 3 10.44 -29.82 10.44
C LYS A 3 9.12 -29.60 11.23
N PRO A 4 8.96 -30.00 12.52
CA PRO A 4 7.68 -29.80 13.20
C PRO A 4 7.48 -28.41 13.84
N ILE A 5 8.55 -27.63 14.04
CA ILE A 5 8.46 -26.31 14.70
C ILE A 5 7.91 -25.22 13.75
N ILE A 6 8.21 -25.32 12.44
CA ILE A 6 7.73 -24.35 11.44
C ILE A 6 6.21 -24.48 11.23
N PHE A 7 5.65 -25.68 11.32
CA PHE A 7 4.21 -25.90 11.20
C PHE A 7 3.42 -25.40 12.43
N LEU A 8 4.02 -25.45 13.61
CA LEU A 8 3.38 -24.97 14.85
C LEU A 8 3.33 -23.44 14.93
N LEU A 9 4.35 -22.73 14.41
CA LEU A 9 4.37 -21.26 14.35
C LEU A 9 3.40 -20.67 13.31
N LEU A 10 3.17 -21.38 12.19
CA LEU A 10 2.18 -20.98 11.19
C LEU A 10 0.73 -21.21 11.66
N GLY A 11 0.50 -22.24 12.48
CA GLY A 11 -0.83 -22.52 13.06
C GLY A 11 -1.27 -21.51 14.12
N SER A 12 -0.35 -20.99 14.93
CA SER A 12 -0.66 -20.01 15.98
C SER A 12 -0.79 -18.58 15.48
N ALA A 13 -0.14 -18.22 14.36
CA ALA A 13 -0.22 -16.89 13.77
C ALA A 13 -1.59 -16.64 13.08
N GLY A 14 -2.28 -17.69 12.65
CA GLY A 14 -3.60 -17.58 12.01
C GLY A 14 -4.74 -17.19 12.97
N ILE A 15 -4.55 -17.35 14.28
CA ILE A 15 -5.63 -17.16 15.27
C ILE A 15 -5.61 -15.74 15.88
N PHE A 16 -4.46 -15.06 15.92
CA PHE A 16 -4.31 -13.78 16.64
C PHE A 16 -4.26 -12.52 15.76
N ALA A 17 -4.26 -12.64 14.43
CA ALA A 17 -4.11 -11.46 13.56
C ALA A 17 -5.43 -10.72 13.24
N GLY A 18 -6.58 -11.31 13.54
CA GLY A 18 -7.90 -10.76 13.20
C GLY A 18 -8.47 -9.73 14.19
N GLU A 19 -7.98 -9.71 15.44
CA GLU A 19 -8.60 -8.89 16.50
C GLU A 19 -8.23 -7.41 16.44
N ALA A 20 -7.10 -7.03 15.84
CA ALA A 20 -6.66 -5.63 15.80
C ALA A 20 -7.56 -4.73 14.92
N ILE A 21 -8.43 -5.31 14.09
CA ILE A 21 -9.42 -4.60 13.25
C ILE A 21 -10.83 -5.17 13.55
N SER A 22 -11.09 -5.45 14.84
CA SER A 22 -12.37 -5.91 15.40
C SER A 22 -13.42 -4.79 15.54
N GLY A 23 -13.44 -3.82 14.62
CA GLY A 23 -14.62 -2.99 14.47
C GLY A 23 -15.75 -3.85 13.90
N ALA A 24 -16.87 -3.98 14.62
CA ALA A 24 -18.09 -4.52 14.05
C ALA A 24 -18.48 -3.62 12.87
N VAL A 25 -18.37 -4.14 11.65
CA VAL A 25 -18.91 -3.45 10.47
C VAL A 25 -20.40 -3.73 10.51
N GLU A 26 -21.19 -2.76 10.97
CA GLU A 26 -22.64 -2.85 10.82
C GLU A 26 -22.95 -3.01 9.33
N LYS A 27 -23.71 -4.06 8.99
CA LYS A 27 -24.14 -4.33 7.61
C LYS A 27 -25.04 -3.16 7.17
N GLN A 28 -24.45 -2.18 6.49
CA GLN A 28 -25.18 -1.06 5.92
C GLN A 28 -26.11 -1.55 4.80
N PRO A 29 -27.23 -0.84 4.54
CA PRO A 29 -28.04 -1.13 3.36
C PRO A 29 -27.19 -1.01 2.08
N LEU A 30 -27.40 -1.93 1.14
CA LEU A 30 -26.59 -2.01 -0.08
C LEU A 30 -26.62 -0.69 -0.85
N ASN A 31 -25.46 -0.03 -0.94
CA ASN A 31 -25.30 1.15 -1.76
C ASN A 31 -25.10 0.73 -3.23
N MET A 32 -26.21 0.61 -3.95
CA MET A 32 -26.22 0.15 -5.34
C MET A 32 -25.31 0.99 -6.23
N SER A 33 -25.24 2.30 -6.01
CA SER A 33 -24.36 3.21 -6.75
C SER A 33 -22.89 2.86 -6.57
N ALA A 34 -22.47 2.58 -5.33
CA ALA A 34 -21.09 2.20 -5.03
C ALA A 34 -20.73 0.82 -5.62
N ILE A 35 -21.66 -0.13 -5.58
CA ILE A 35 -21.49 -1.47 -6.17
C ILE A 35 -21.32 -1.37 -7.70
N ILE A 36 -22.17 -0.60 -8.38
CA ILE A 36 -22.08 -0.39 -9.83
C ILE A 36 -20.73 0.25 -10.19
N MET A 37 -20.31 1.30 -9.49
CA MET A 37 -19.01 1.94 -9.72
C MET A 37 -17.85 0.96 -9.52
N PHE A 38 -17.91 0.13 -8.48
CA PHE A 38 -16.91 -0.92 -8.24
C PHE A 38 -16.86 -1.95 -9.37
N LEU A 39 -18.01 -2.44 -9.83
CA LEU A 39 -18.08 -3.42 -10.92
C LEU A 39 -17.59 -2.84 -12.25
N ILE A 40 -17.92 -1.58 -12.55
CA ILE A 40 -17.39 -0.87 -13.72
C ILE A 40 -15.88 -0.76 -13.62
N PHE A 41 -15.36 -0.35 -12.46
CA PHE A 41 -13.92 -0.23 -12.22
C PHE A 41 -13.22 -1.58 -12.42
N VAL A 42 -13.68 -2.64 -11.75
CA VAL A 42 -13.12 -3.99 -11.87
C VAL A 42 -13.21 -4.51 -13.31
N GLY A 43 -14.34 -4.31 -13.99
CA GLY A 43 -14.51 -4.72 -15.38
C GLY A 43 -13.56 -3.99 -16.33
N ALA A 44 -13.39 -2.67 -16.16
CA ALA A 44 -12.47 -1.87 -16.94
C ALA A 44 -11.00 -2.30 -16.71
N THR A 45 -10.60 -2.49 -15.45
CA THR A 45 -9.23 -2.91 -15.12
C THR A 45 -8.95 -4.34 -15.59
N LEU A 46 -9.90 -5.28 -15.48
CA LEU A 46 -9.77 -6.62 -16.07
C LEU A 46 -9.66 -6.58 -17.59
N GLY A 47 -10.42 -5.70 -18.25
CA GLY A 47 -10.32 -5.48 -19.70
C GLY A 47 -8.92 -5.02 -20.12
N ILE A 48 -8.31 -4.12 -19.34
CA ILE A 48 -6.93 -3.67 -19.55
C ILE A 48 -5.95 -4.81 -19.29
N THR A 49 -6.14 -5.57 -18.21
CA THR A 49 -5.31 -6.76 -17.90
C THR A 49 -5.35 -7.76 -19.04
N TYR A 50 -6.52 -8.05 -19.60
CA TYR A 50 -6.67 -8.95 -20.74
C TYR A 50 -6.00 -8.43 -22.01
N TRP A 51 -6.16 -7.14 -22.32
CA TRP A 51 -5.48 -6.49 -23.45
C TRP A 51 -3.95 -6.54 -23.31
N ALA A 52 -3.45 -6.28 -22.11
CA ALA A 52 -2.03 -6.32 -21.78
C ALA A 52 -1.48 -7.75 -21.86
N ALA A 53 -2.21 -8.73 -21.31
CA ALA A 53 -1.84 -10.14 -21.32
C ALA A 53 -1.60 -10.66 -22.75
N LYS A 54 -2.42 -10.22 -23.73
CA LYS A 54 -2.23 -10.58 -25.15
C LYS A 54 -0.93 -10.06 -25.76
N ARG A 55 -0.33 -9.01 -25.19
CA ARG A 55 0.91 -8.39 -25.66
C ARG A 55 2.15 -8.96 -24.98
N THR A 56 2.00 -9.63 -23.84
CA THR A 56 3.08 -10.21 -23.07
C THR A 56 3.43 -11.60 -23.62
N LYS A 57 4.55 -11.72 -24.34
CA LYS A 57 4.97 -12.99 -24.98
C LYS A 57 6.27 -13.55 -24.41
N THR A 58 7.12 -12.70 -23.83
CA THR A 58 8.42 -13.09 -23.28
C THR A 58 8.53 -12.79 -21.79
N ALA A 59 9.50 -13.42 -21.12
CA ALA A 59 9.80 -13.11 -19.71
C ALA A 59 10.18 -11.62 -19.52
N LYS A 60 10.86 -11.01 -20.49
CA LYS A 60 11.21 -9.58 -20.45
C LYS A 60 9.95 -8.71 -20.53
N ASP A 61 8.96 -9.10 -21.33
CA ASP A 61 7.67 -8.40 -21.39
C ASP A 61 6.91 -8.54 -20.08
N PHE A 62 6.94 -9.74 -19.48
CA PHE A 62 6.25 -10.00 -18.22
C PHE A 62 6.84 -9.22 -17.05
N TYR A 63 8.17 -9.19 -16.93
CA TYR A 63 8.85 -8.55 -15.79
C TYR A 63 9.25 -7.10 -16.01
N THR A 64 9.36 -6.59 -17.24
CA THR A 64 9.80 -5.21 -17.49
C THR A 64 8.98 -4.47 -18.54
N ALA A 65 7.88 -5.06 -19.03
CA ALA A 65 7.12 -4.54 -20.17
C ALA A 65 8.01 -4.24 -21.39
N GLY A 66 9.10 -5.00 -21.55
CA GLY A 66 10.08 -4.80 -22.62
C GLY A 66 10.93 -3.53 -22.50
N GLY A 67 10.79 -2.75 -21.42
CA GLY A 67 11.40 -1.42 -21.26
C GLY A 67 10.62 -0.29 -21.94
N GLY A 68 9.38 -0.54 -22.38
CA GLY A 68 8.56 0.43 -23.12
C GLY A 68 7.79 1.44 -22.26
N ILE A 69 7.92 1.39 -20.93
CA ILE A 69 7.22 2.31 -20.01
C ILE A 69 8.05 3.59 -19.85
N THR A 70 7.43 4.74 -20.12
CA THR A 70 8.10 6.05 -19.95
C THR A 70 8.29 6.39 -18.47
N GLY A 71 9.25 7.26 -18.15
CA GLY A 71 9.53 7.65 -16.76
C GLY A 71 8.31 8.24 -16.02
N PHE A 72 7.49 9.03 -16.71
CA PHE A 72 6.27 9.60 -16.13
C PHE A 72 5.21 8.53 -15.86
N GLN A 73 5.01 7.58 -16.78
CA GLN A 73 4.12 6.44 -16.56
C GLN A 73 4.57 5.59 -15.38
N ASN A 74 5.88 5.33 -15.27
CA ASN A 74 6.42 4.56 -14.16
C ASN A 74 6.26 5.31 -12.83
N GLY A 75 6.51 6.62 -12.80
CA GLY A 75 6.29 7.45 -11.61
C GLY A 75 4.83 7.46 -11.15
N MET A 76 3.88 7.58 -12.08
CA MET A 76 2.45 7.49 -11.75
C MET A 76 2.05 6.09 -11.27
N ALA A 77 2.60 5.03 -11.87
CA ALA A 77 2.34 3.67 -11.43
C ALA A 77 2.87 3.42 -10.01
N ILE A 78 4.09 3.89 -9.70
CA ILE A 78 4.67 3.82 -8.36
C ILE A 78 3.79 4.60 -7.36
N ALA A 79 3.32 5.79 -7.72
CA ALA A 79 2.41 6.55 -6.88
C ALA A 79 1.10 5.77 -6.62
N GLY A 80 0.52 5.15 -7.65
CA GLY A 80 -0.67 4.30 -7.55
C GLY A 80 -0.48 3.10 -6.64
N ASP A 81 0.67 2.44 -6.73
CA ASP A 81 1.00 1.30 -5.88
C ASP A 81 1.20 1.73 -4.42
N TYR A 82 1.93 2.82 -4.21
CA TYR A 82 2.18 3.41 -2.90
C TYR A 82 0.90 3.88 -2.19
N MET A 83 -0.10 4.35 -2.95
CA MET A 83 -1.42 4.68 -2.41
C MET A 83 -2.22 3.41 -2.09
N SER A 84 -1.95 2.82 -0.93
CA SER A 84 -2.63 1.63 -0.40
C SER A 84 -3.77 2.00 0.56
N ALA A 85 -4.53 0.99 1.01
CA ALA A 85 -5.51 1.17 2.08
C ALA A 85 -4.88 1.77 3.35
N ALA A 86 -3.62 1.40 3.67
CA ALA A 86 -2.89 1.97 4.80
C ALA A 86 -2.57 3.46 4.57
N SER A 87 -2.16 3.84 3.36
CA SER A 87 -1.82 5.22 3.03
C SER A 87 -3.06 6.12 3.06
N PHE A 88 -4.20 5.64 2.54
CA PHE A 88 -5.42 6.44 2.43
C PHE A 88 -6.27 6.40 3.72
N LEU A 89 -6.65 5.21 4.21
CA LEU A 89 -7.48 5.07 5.42
C LEU A 89 -6.64 5.11 6.70
N GLY A 90 -5.44 4.53 6.69
CA GLY A 90 -4.59 4.47 7.88
C GLY A 90 -4.08 5.84 8.30
N ILE A 91 -3.48 6.61 7.38
CA ILE A 91 -3.00 7.96 7.69
C ILE A 91 -4.16 8.90 8.04
N SER A 92 -5.28 8.85 7.31
CA SER A 92 -6.44 9.69 7.66
C SER A 92 -7.02 9.35 9.04
N ALA A 93 -7.10 8.06 9.39
CA ALA A 93 -7.51 7.63 10.73
C ALA A 93 -6.50 8.05 11.81
N LEU A 94 -5.20 7.99 11.53
CA LEU A 94 -4.16 8.47 12.44
C LEU A 94 -4.25 9.99 12.65
N VAL A 95 -4.45 10.77 11.59
CA VAL A 95 -4.64 12.23 11.71
C VAL A 95 -5.93 12.56 12.45
N TYR A 96 -7.03 11.83 12.18
CA TYR A 96 -8.28 12.00 12.93
C TYR A 96 -8.15 11.65 14.42
N GLY A 97 -7.35 10.63 14.75
CA GLY A 97 -7.18 10.14 16.13
C GLY A 97 -6.09 10.84 16.94
N LYS A 98 -5.00 11.29 16.29
CA LYS A 98 -3.80 11.84 16.92
C LYS A 98 -3.48 13.28 16.48
N GLY A 99 -4.29 13.88 15.61
CA GLY A 99 -4.11 15.25 15.17
C GLY A 99 -2.86 15.45 14.32
N TYR A 100 -2.19 16.60 14.51
CA TYR A 100 -1.01 17.02 13.74
C TYR A 100 0.14 16.03 13.79
N ASP A 101 0.29 15.29 14.88
CA ASP A 101 1.35 14.30 15.00
C ASP A 101 1.20 13.13 14.00
N GLY A 102 -0.02 12.85 13.53
CA GLY A 102 -0.24 11.85 12.47
C GLY A 102 0.44 12.23 11.15
N LEU A 103 0.69 13.52 10.92
CA LEU A 103 1.36 14.01 9.70
C LEU A 103 2.84 13.62 9.65
N ILE A 104 3.46 13.28 10.78
CA ILE A 104 4.87 12.86 10.84
C ILE A 104 5.09 11.63 9.95
N TYR A 105 4.14 10.69 9.92
CA TYR A 105 4.19 9.53 9.04
C TYR A 105 4.16 9.93 7.56
N SER A 106 3.34 10.92 7.20
CA SER A 106 3.25 11.41 5.81
C SER A 106 4.56 12.02 5.34
N ILE A 107 5.22 12.81 6.19
CA ILE A 107 6.51 13.45 5.88
C ILE A 107 7.64 12.41 5.88
N GLY A 108 7.68 11.53 6.88
CA GLY A 108 8.76 10.55 7.01
C GLY A 108 8.87 9.61 5.81
N PHE A 109 7.72 9.17 5.27
CA PHE A 109 7.73 8.35 4.05
C PHE A 109 8.15 9.14 2.80
N LEU A 110 7.81 10.43 2.70
CA LEU A 110 8.23 11.27 1.58
C LEU A 110 9.75 11.36 1.49
N VAL A 111 10.43 11.48 2.64
CA VAL A 111 11.90 11.57 2.72
C VAL A 111 12.60 10.27 2.32
N GLY A 112 11.91 9.12 2.38
CA GLY A 112 12.45 7.84 1.92
C GLY A 112 12.66 7.77 0.40
N TRP A 113 11.90 8.51 -0.40
CA TRP A 113 11.94 8.40 -1.86
C TRP A 113 13.27 8.81 -2.50
N PRO A 114 13.90 9.96 -2.15
CA PRO A 114 15.24 10.28 -2.62
C PRO A 114 16.28 9.22 -2.27
N ILE A 115 16.20 8.62 -1.08
CA ILE A 115 17.12 7.56 -0.64
C ILE A 115 16.98 6.35 -1.56
N ILE A 116 15.75 5.91 -1.84
CA ILE A 116 15.49 4.79 -2.76
C ILE A 116 16.01 5.10 -4.16
N LEU A 117 15.73 6.30 -4.67
CA LEU A 117 16.12 6.74 -6.00
C LEU A 117 17.65 6.69 -6.18
N PHE A 118 18.40 7.33 -5.27
CA PHE A 118 19.85 7.46 -5.40
C PHE A 118 20.60 6.19 -4.96
N MET A 119 20.17 5.51 -3.89
CA MET A 119 20.92 4.38 -3.35
C MET A 119 20.58 3.04 -4.03
N VAL A 120 19.33 2.83 -4.44
CA VAL A 120 18.87 1.52 -4.89
C VAL A 120 18.52 1.51 -6.37
N ALA A 121 17.67 2.43 -6.83
CA ALA A 121 17.18 2.43 -8.21
C ALA A 121 18.30 2.66 -9.23
N GLU A 122 19.25 3.57 -8.94
CA GLU A 122 20.40 3.80 -9.82
C GLU A 122 21.28 2.55 -9.99
N GLN A 123 21.55 1.82 -8.90
CA GLN A 123 22.35 0.60 -8.94
C GLN A 123 21.66 -0.53 -9.72
N LEU A 124 20.36 -0.72 -9.51
CA LEU A 124 19.54 -1.69 -10.25
C LEU A 124 19.57 -1.42 -11.75
N ARG A 125 19.36 -0.15 -12.15
CA ARG A 125 19.39 0.26 -13.55
C ARG A 125 20.75 0.01 -14.20
N ASN A 126 21.83 0.33 -13.50
CA ASN A 126 23.19 0.20 -14.04
C ASN A 126 23.64 -1.26 -14.17
N LEU A 127 23.16 -2.17 -13.31
CA LEU A 127 23.51 -3.59 -13.34
C LEU A 127 22.63 -4.44 -14.28
N GLY A 128 21.49 -3.91 -14.72
CA GLY A 128 20.58 -4.60 -15.65
C GLY A 128 19.98 -5.90 -15.09
N LYS A 129 19.87 -6.01 -13.77
CA LYS A 129 19.26 -7.15 -13.07
C LYS A 129 17.83 -6.84 -12.67
N TYR A 130 16.98 -7.86 -12.60
CA TYR A 130 15.55 -7.71 -12.31
C TYR A 130 15.22 -7.69 -10.82
N THR A 131 16.14 -8.14 -9.94
CA THR A 131 15.84 -8.26 -8.51
C THR A 131 16.89 -7.57 -7.65
N PHE A 132 16.46 -7.01 -6.51
CA PHE A 132 17.37 -6.48 -5.49
C PHE A 132 18.38 -7.53 -5.00
N ALA A 133 17.94 -8.79 -4.86
CA ALA A 133 18.80 -9.89 -4.46
C ALA A 133 19.95 -10.13 -5.45
N ASP A 134 19.70 -9.96 -6.76
CA ASP A 134 20.74 -10.08 -7.79
C ASP A 134 21.78 -8.96 -7.72
N VAL A 135 21.36 -7.74 -7.35
CA VAL A 135 22.27 -6.61 -7.15
C VAL A 135 23.09 -6.78 -5.88
N ALA A 136 22.45 -7.11 -4.76
CA ALA A 136 23.14 -7.31 -3.49
C ALA A 136 24.14 -8.49 -3.57
N SER A 137 23.79 -9.55 -4.29
CA SER A 137 24.67 -10.71 -4.49
C SER A 137 25.76 -10.49 -5.55
N TYR A 138 25.75 -9.37 -6.28
CA TYR A 138 26.78 -9.08 -7.29
C TYR A 138 28.16 -8.83 -6.66
N ARG A 139 28.21 -8.13 -5.53
CA ARG A 139 29.46 -7.81 -4.80
C ARG A 139 29.71 -8.70 -3.58
N LEU A 140 28.77 -9.58 -3.24
CA LEU A 140 28.80 -10.41 -2.02
C LEU A 140 28.66 -11.89 -2.36
N ARG A 141 28.71 -12.75 -1.34
CA ARG A 141 28.51 -14.20 -1.52
C ARG A 141 27.08 -14.48 -1.98
N GLN A 142 26.94 -15.13 -3.14
CA GLN A 142 25.63 -15.31 -3.79
C GLN A 142 24.62 -16.10 -2.94
N THR A 143 24.98 -17.29 -2.47
CA THR A 143 24.04 -18.19 -1.78
C THR A 143 23.52 -17.61 -0.46
N PRO A 144 24.37 -17.10 0.47
CA PRO A 144 23.87 -16.56 1.73
C PRO A 144 23.01 -15.31 1.54
N ILE A 145 23.40 -14.40 0.65
CA ILE A 145 22.69 -13.13 0.44
C ILE A 145 21.35 -13.35 -0.25
N ARG A 146 21.29 -14.20 -1.28
CA ARG A 146 20.02 -14.55 -1.93
C ARG A 146 19.06 -15.24 -0.96
N THR A 147 19.57 -16.12 -0.10
CA THR A 147 18.76 -16.81 0.91
C THR A 147 18.20 -15.80 1.93
N LEU A 148 19.05 -14.93 2.47
CA LEU A 148 18.65 -13.87 3.39
C LEU A 148 17.61 -12.92 2.76
N ALA A 149 17.86 -12.46 1.53
CA ALA A 149 16.96 -11.58 0.81
C ALA A 149 15.61 -12.25 0.51
N ALA A 150 15.60 -13.54 0.15
CA ALA A 150 14.36 -14.28 -0.10
C ALA A 150 13.53 -14.43 1.18
N PHE A 151 14.12 -14.91 2.28
CA PHE A 151 13.40 -15.06 3.55
C PHE A 151 12.95 -13.72 4.13
N GLY A 152 13.81 -12.69 4.08
CA GLY A 152 13.46 -11.34 4.51
C GLY A 152 12.31 -10.76 3.69
N SER A 153 12.34 -10.90 2.36
CA SER A 153 11.27 -10.42 1.48
C SER A 153 9.96 -11.14 1.74
N ILE A 154 9.98 -12.48 1.88
CA ILE A 154 8.77 -13.27 2.19
C ILE A 154 8.18 -12.86 3.53
N ALA A 155 9.01 -12.73 4.58
CA ALA A 155 8.54 -12.32 5.91
C ALA A 155 7.87 -10.94 5.88
N THR A 156 8.52 -9.95 5.25
CA THR A 156 7.99 -8.60 5.11
C THR A 156 6.70 -8.58 4.27
N VAL A 157 6.66 -9.31 3.16
CA VAL A 157 5.48 -9.38 2.28
C VAL A 157 4.30 -10.03 3.00
N ILE A 158 4.51 -11.11 3.77
CA ILE A 158 3.42 -11.76 4.51
C ILE A 158 2.79 -10.78 5.51
N LEU A 159 3.61 -10.12 6.34
CA LEU A 159 3.10 -9.15 7.31
C LEU A 159 2.36 -8.00 6.64
N TYR A 160 2.90 -7.51 5.52
CA TYR A 160 2.28 -6.44 4.75
C TYR A 160 0.96 -6.86 4.11
N LEU A 161 0.91 -8.05 3.49
CA LEU A 161 -0.29 -8.58 2.84
C LEU A 161 -1.41 -8.84 3.85
N ILE A 162 -1.10 -9.27 5.08
CA ILE A 162 -2.13 -9.44 6.12
C ILE A 162 -2.89 -8.12 6.33
N ALA A 163 -2.18 -7.02 6.56
CA ALA A 163 -2.80 -5.72 6.78
C ALA A 163 -3.64 -5.26 5.57
N GLN A 164 -3.15 -5.49 4.34
CA GLN A 164 -3.89 -5.16 3.14
C GLN A 164 -5.13 -6.02 2.93
N MET A 165 -5.04 -7.32 3.17
CA MET A 165 -6.17 -8.25 3.03
C MET A 165 -7.28 -7.91 4.04
N VAL A 166 -6.92 -7.51 5.26
CA VAL A 166 -7.92 -7.06 6.24
C VAL A 166 -8.59 -5.76 5.79
N GLY A 167 -7.82 -4.78 5.34
CA GLY A 167 -8.35 -3.52 4.82
C GLY A 167 -9.31 -3.74 3.64
N ALA A 168 -8.90 -4.53 2.65
CA ALA A 168 -9.71 -4.84 1.48
C ALA A 168 -10.95 -5.68 1.83
N GLY A 169 -10.81 -6.67 2.70
CA GLY A 169 -11.91 -7.52 3.17
C GLY A 169 -13.00 -6.71 3.88
N LYS A 170 -12.61 -5.78 4.77
CA LYS A 170 -13.55 -4.88 5.46
C LYS A 170 -14.28 -3.95 4.49
N LEU A 171 -13.60 -3.44 3.46
CA LEU A 171 -14.23 -2.61 2.42
C LEU A 171 -15.24 -3.39 1.59
N ILE A 172 -14.94 -4.62 1.20
CA ILE A 172 -15.88 -5.48 0.45
C ILE A 172 -17.04 -5.95 1.32
N GLN A 173 -16.79 -6.28 2.59
CA GLN A 173 -17.83 -6.56 3.57
C GLN A 173 -18.80 -5.39 3.69
N LEU A 174 -18.30 -4.16 3.78
CA LEU A 174 -19.12 -2.96 3.85
C LEU A 174 -19.90 -2.72 2.55
N LEU A 175 -19.25 -2.88 1.40
CA LEU A 175 -19.83 -2.57 0.09
C LEU A 175 -20.96 -3.52 -0.32
N PHE A 176 -20.77 -4.82 -0.06
CA PHE A 176 -21.71 -5.88 -0.50
C PHE A 176 -22.52 -6.49 0.64
N GLY A 177 -22.30 -6.07 1.90
CA GLY A 177 -22.96 -6.66 3.07
C GLY A 177 -22.61 -8.13 3.32
N LEU A 178 -21.53 -8.62 2.71
CA LEU A 178 -21.08 -10.02 2.80
C LEU A 178 -20.41 -10.30 4.14
N ASP A 179 -20.32 -11.57 4.49
CA ASP A 179 -19.50 -11.97 5.64
C ASP A 179 -18.01 -11.76 5.33
N TYR A 180 -17.26 -11.34 6.35
CA TYR A 180 -15.85 -10.93 6.22
C TYR A 180 -14.98 -12.02 5.59
N GLU A 181 -15.18 -13.29 5.96
CA GLU A 181 -14.42 -14.42 5.42
C GLU A 181 -14.63 -14.57 3.91
N ILE A 182 -15.88 -14.47 3.45
CA ILE A 182 -16.24 -14.54 2.02
C ILE A 182 -15.63 -13.35 1.28
N ALA A 183 -15.70 -12.15 1.86
CA ALA A 183 -15.13 -10.93 1.29
C ALA A 183 -13.60 -11.06 1.09
N VAL A 184 -12.87 -11.56 2.09
CA VAL A 184 -11.42 -11.77 2.02
C VAL A 184 -11.06 -12.81 0.95
N ILE A 185 -11.77 -13.94 0.89
CA ILE A 185 -11.54 -14.99 -0.11
C ILE A 185 -11.77 -14.46 -1.52
N LEU A 186 -12.87 -13.72 -1.74
CA LEU A 186 -13.21 -13.15 -3.04
C LEU A 186 -12.14 -12.17 -3.52
N VAL A 187 -11.71 -11.25 -2.66
CA VAL A 187 -10.62 -10.32 -2.97
C VAL A 187 -9.33 -11.07 -3.28
N GLY A 188 -8.98 -12.08 -2.47
CA GLY A 188 -7.76 -12.87 -2.67
C GLY A 188 -7.74 -13.57 -4.02
N VAL A 189 -8.82 -14.26 -4.38
CA VAL A 189 -8.97 -14.91 -5.69
C VAL A 189 -8.87 -13.89 -6.82
N LEU A 190 -9.58 -12.77 -6.71
CA LEU A 190 -9.55 -11.70 -7.71
C LEU A 190 -8.11 -11.16 -7.91
N MET A 191 -7.40 -10.89 -6.83
CA MET A 191 -6.01 -10.38 -6.88
C MET A 191 -5.04 -11.41 -7.47
N ILE A 192 -5.21 -12.70 -7.17
CA ILE A 192 -4.42 -13.77 -7.79
C ILE A 192 -4.63 -13.77 -9.31
N LEU A 193 -5.88 -13.66 -9.77
CA LEU A 193 -6.18 -13.60 -11.21
C LEU A 193 -5.54 -12.37 -11.88
N TYR A 194 -5.65 -11.19 -11.26
CA TYR A 194 -5.01 -9.97 -11.77
C TYR A 194 -3.50 -10.13 -11.99
N VAL A 195 -2.80 -10.61 -10.96
CA VAL A 195 -1.33 -10.69 -10.98
C VAL A 195 -0.85 -11.82 -11.88
N THR A 196 -1.53 -12.98 -11.87
CA THR A 196 -1.12 -14.14 -12.67
C THR A 196 -1.18 -13.85 -14.17
N PHE A 197 -2.22 -13.15 -14.62
CA PHE A 197 -2.43 -12.90 -16.05
C PHE A 197 -1.93 -11.53 -16.53
N GLY A 198 -1.74 -10.55 -15.65
CA GLY A 198 -1.44 -9.18 -16.06
C GLY A 198 -0.01 -8.91 -16.52
N GLY A 199 0.99 -9.44 -15.80
CA GLY A 199 2.39 -9.01 -15.97
C GLY A 199 2.59 -7.50 -15.69
N MET A 200 3.82 -7.01 -15.87
CA MET A 200 4.18 -5.64 -15.51
C MET A 200 3.36 -4.60 -16.29
N LEU A 201 3.11 -4.81 -17.59
CA LEU A 201 2.37 -3.84 -18.40
C LEU A 201 0.95 -3.62 -17.88
N ALA A 202 0.21 -4.70 -17.55
CA ALA A 202 -1.12 -4.57 -16.98
C ALA A 202 -1.08 -3.85 -15.63
N THR A 203 -0.16 -4.26 -14.75
CA THR A 203 0.00 -3.67 -13.42
C THR A 203 0.27 -2.18 -13.53
N THR A 204 1.21 -1.75 -14.38
CA THR A 204 1.51 -0.33 -14.59
C THR A 204 0.27 0.46 -14.99
N TRP A 205 -0.51 0.00 -15.97
CA TRP A 205 -1.72 0.71 -16.39
C TRP A 205 -2.80 0.76 -15.31
N VAL A 206 -3.04 -0.36 -14.61
CA VAL A 206 -4.00 -0.40 -13.49
C VAL A 206 -3.57 0.55 -12.38
N GLN A 207 -2.28 0.61 -12.06
CA GLN A 207 -1.76 1.51 -11.03
C GLN A 207 -1.84 2.99 -11.44
N ILE A 208 -1.61 3.33 -12.71
CA ILE A 208 -1.82 4.70 -13.21
C ILE A 208 -3.28 5.14 -13.05
N ILE A 209 -4.22 4.27 -13.43
CA ILE A 209 -5.65 4.55 -13.27
C ILE A 209 -6.01 4.73 -11.80
N LYS A 210 -5.52 3.83 -10.95
CA LYS A 210 -5.69 3.90 -9.49
C LYS A 210 -5.11 5.19 -8.92
N ALA A 211 -3.95 5.62 -9.39
CA ALA A 211 -3.31 6.87 -8.96
C ALA A 211 -4.19 8.07 -9.28
N PHE A 212 -4.69 8.16 -10.51
CA PHE A 212 -5.59 9.24 -10.92
C PHE A 212 -6.89 9.24 -10.13
N LEU A 213 -7.50 8.06 -9.94
CA LEU A 213 -8.75 7.90 -9.18
C LEU A 213 -8.57 8.32 -7.71
N LEU A 214 -7.52 7.86 -7.05
CA LEU A 214 -7.27 8.18 -5.64
C LEU A 214 -6.87 9.64 -5.46
N LEU A 215 -6.02 10.20 -6.32
CA LEU A 215 -5.64 11.62 -6.23
C LEU A 215 -6.84 12.53 -6.49
N SER A 216 -7.60 12.29 -7.56
CA SER A 216 -8.80 13.08 -7.87
C SER A 216 -9.87 12.93 -6.78
N GLY A 217 -10.09 11.73 -6.26
CA GLY A 217 -11.01 11.48 -5.15
C GLY A 217 -10.59 12.21 -3.87
N ALA A 218 -9.32 12.10 -3.48
CA ALA A 218 -8.75 12.80 -2.32
C ALA A 218 -8.86 14.32 -2.46
N THR A 219 -8.49 14.87 -3.62
CA THR A 219 -8.62 16.30 -3.91
C THR A 219 -10.08 16.74 -3.89
N PHE A 220 -10.98 15.97 -4.47
CA PHE A 220 -12.42 16.26 -4.44
C PHE A 220 -12.94 16.34 -3.00
N MET A 221 -12.62 15.34 -2.15
CA MET A 221 -13.06 15.38 -0.75
C MET A 221 -12.44 16.56 0.02
N ALA A 222 -11.16 16.85 -0.20
CA ALA A 222 -10.51 18.01 0.43
C ALA A 222 -11.21 19.31 0.05
N VAL A 223 -11.53 19.51 -1.24
CA VAL A 223 -12.26 20.68 -1.72
C VAL A 223 -13.70 20.71 -1.19
N ALA A 224 -14.40 19.58 -1.16
CA ALA A 224 -15.77 19.49 -0.66
C ALA A 224 -15.86 19.84 0.83
N VAL A 225 -14.90 19.36 1.63
CA VAL A 225 -14.78 19.73 3.05
C VAL A 225 -14.50 21.22 3.18
N MET A 226 -13.53 21.77 2.43
CA MET A 226 -13.25 23.21 2.47
C MET A 226 -14.45 24.05 2.05
N ALA A 227 -15.20 23.63 1.03
CA ALA A 227 -16.43 24.30 0.59
C ALA A 227 -17.52 24.30 1.67
N HIS A 228 -17.66 23.19 2.42
CA HIS A 228 -18.57 23.12 3.56
C HIS A 228 -18.25 24.17 4.65
N TYR A 229 -16.96 24.49 4.83
CA TYR A 229 -16.48 25.53 5.74
C TYR A 229 -16.26 26.89 5.06
N ASN A 230 -16.85 27.14 3.89
CA ASN A 230 -16.70 28.41 3.14
C ASN A 230 -15.23 28.82 2.89
N PHE A 231 -14.36 27.83 2.67
CA PHE A 231 -12.90 28.00 2.52
C PHE A 231 -12.20 28.64 3.74
N ASN A 232 -12.83 28.65 4.91
CA ASN A 232 -12.28 29.20 6.13
C ASN A 232 -11.61 28.11 6.98
N PHE A 233 -10.27 28.06 6.94
CA PHE A 233 -9.46 27.13 7.72
C PHE A 233 -9.63 27.30 9.24
N GLU A 234 -9.86 28.52 9.74
CA GLU A 234 -10.07 28.77 11.17
C GLU A 234 -11.33 28.05 11.67
N SER A 235 -12.42 28.12 10.91
CA SER A 235 -13.68 27.44 11.28
C SER A 235 -13.55 25.91 11.27
N LEU A 236 -12.80 25.38 10.31
CA LEU A 236 -12.45 23.95 10.23
C LEU A 236 -11.68 23.52 11.48
N PHE A 237 -10.64 24.27 11.83
CA PHE A 237 -9.76 23.97 12.96
C PHE A 237 -10.47 24.16 14.30
N ALA A 238 -11.30 25.19 14.44
CA ALA A 238 -12.12 25.41 15.63
C ALA A 238 -13.08 24.24 15.86
N THR A 239 -13.73 23.75 14.80
CA THR A 239 -14.63 22.59 14.86
C THR A 239 -13.87 21.32 15.25
N ALA A 240 -12.68 21.10 14.68
CA ALA A 240 -11.84 19.97 15.03
C ALA A 240 -11.47 19.97 16.53
N VAL A 241 -11.09 21.14 17.07
CA VAL A 241 -10.76 21.33 18.49
C VAL A 241 -11.97 21.08 19.39
N GLN A 242 -13.17 21.53 18.99
CA GLN A 242 -14.40 21.26 19.73
C GLN A 242 -14.75 19.77 19.78
N MET A 243 -14.51 19.02 18.70
CA MET A 243 -14.87 17.59 18.63
C MET A 243 -13.92 16.66 19.38
N LYS A 244 -12.66 17.06 19.59
CA LYS A 244 -11.64 16.21 20.23
C LYS A 244 -11.06 16.88 21.47
N ASP A 245 -10.20 17.88 21.26
CA ASP A 245 -9.54 18.73 22.26
C ASP A 245 -8.48 19.61 21.54
N VAL A 246 -7.98 20.68 22.17
CA VAL A 246 -6.89 21.52 21.66
C VAL A 246 -5.62 20.71 21.39
N SER A 247 -5.43 19.59 22.11
CA SER A 247 -4.23 18.78 21.96
C SER A 247 -4.06 18.06 20.62
N ILE A 248 -5.07 18.07 19.74
CA ILE A 248 -4.89 17.63 18.35
C ILE A 248 -4.02 18.61 17.54
N MET A 249 -3.92 19.87 17.97
CA MET A 249 -3.13 20.93 17.32
C MET A 249 -1.71 21.02 17.85
N ALA A 250 -1.45 20.44 19.01
CA ALA A 250 -0.13 20.48 19.63
C ALA A 250 0.78 19.39 19.02
N PRO A 251 1.99 19.73 18.57
CA PRO A 251 2.98 18.72 18.19
C PRO A 251 3.55 18.03 19.45
N GLY A 252 3.81 16.72 19.38
CA GLY A 252 4.69 16.01 20.33
C GLY A 252 4.05 14.99 21.28
N LYS A 253 2.77 14.61 21.12
CA LYS A 253 2.13 13.52 21.87
C LYS A 253 2.47 12.12 21.36
N LEU A 254 2.70 11.93 20.06
CA LEU A 254 3.09 10.62 19.47
C LEU A 254 4.57 10.30 19.69
N ILE A 255 5.42 11.32 19.74
CA ILE A 255 6.87 11.18 19.85
C ILE A 255 7.36 12.10 20.97
N SER A 256 7.28 11.60 22.19
CA SER A 256 7.67 12.37 23.38
C SER A 256 9.16 12.23 23.72
N ASP A 257 9.82 11.21 23.16
CA ASP A 257 11.22 10.89 23.44
C ASP A 257 12.11 11.06 22.19
N PRO A 258 13.28 11.74 22.29
CA PRO A 258 14.18 11.97 21.16
C PRO A 258 14.72 10.69 20.51
N ILE A 259 14.94 9.62 21.27
CA ILE A 259 15.43 8.34 20.73
C ILE A 259 14.33 7.70 19.90
N SER A 260 13.09 7.76 20.39
CA SER A 260 11.91 7.30 19.64
C SER A 260 11.71 8.10 18.36
N ALA A 261 11.98 9.42 18.37
CA ALA A 261 11.93 10.27 17.18
C ALA A 261 12.94 9.85 16.12
N ILE A 262 14.19 9.65 16.53
CA ILE A 262 15.29 9.25 15.64
C ILE A 262 15.03 7.83 15.11
N SER A 263 14.64 6.91 15.99
CA SER A 263 14.30 5.53 15.63
C SER A 263 13.16 5.48 14.61
N LEU A 264 12.07 6.23 14.85
CA LEU A 264 10.96 6.32 13.91
C LEU A 264 11.39 6.97 12.59
N GLY A 265 12.18 8.04 12.64
CA GLY A 265 12.71 8.69 11.44
C GLY A 265 13.53 7.73 10.57
N ILE A 266 14.46 6.99 11.18
CA ILE A 266 15.25 5.96 10.48
C ILE A 266 14.33 4.86 9.94
N ALA A 267 13.36 4.40 10.73
CA ALA A 267 12.40 3.38 10.31
C ALA A 267 11.54 3.84 9.12
N LEU A 268 11.10 5.09 9.08
CA LEU A 268 10.30 5.61 7.96
C LEU A 268 11.16 5.84 6.71
N MET A 269 12.35 6.43 6.87
CA MET A 269 13.27 6.70 5.76
C MET A 269 13.76 5.42 5.08
N PHE A 270 14.28 4.46 5.85
CA PHE A 270 14.83 3.22 5.31
C PHE A 270 13.79 2.11 5.15
N GLY A 271 12.69 2.14 5.92
CA GLY A 271 11.62 1.15 5.80
C GLY A 271 10.95 1.19 4.43
N THR A 272 10.76 2.39 3.87
CA THR A 272 10.23 2.56 2.50
C THR A 272 11.13 1.86 1.47
N ALA A 273 12.46 1.92 1.66
CA ALA A 273 13.43 1.23 0.82
C ALA A 273 13.44 -0.29 1.03
N GLY A 274 12.95 -0.79 2.17
CA GLY A 274 12.85 -2.22 2.44
C GLY A 274 11.61 -2.90 1.86
N LEU A 275 10.65 -2.13 1.29
CA LEU A 275 9.40 -2.65 0.78
C LEU A 275 9.60 -3.34 -0.57
N PRO A 276 9.41 -4.67 -0.68
CA PRO A 276 9.75 -5.39 -1.89
C PRO A 276 8.93 -4.96 -3.12
N HIS A 277 7.69 -4.50 -2.92
CA HIS A 277 6.83 -4.01 -4.01
C HIS A 277 7.29 -2.65 -4.61
N ILE A 278 8.09 -1.87 -3.87
CA ILE A 278 8.65 -0.61 -4.36
C ILE A 278 9.97 -0.85 -5.12
N LEU A 279 10.72 -1.89 -4.74
CA LEU A 279 12.04 -2.19 -5.28
C LEU A 279 12.06 -3.18 -6.46
N MET A 280 10.98 -3.95 -6.67
CA MET A 280 10.87 -4.99 -7.70
C MET A 280 9.89 -4.57 -8.79
#